data_AF-A0A1F9CQP0-F1
#
_entry.id   AF-A0A1F9CQP0-F1
#
_cell.length_a   1.000
_cell.length_b   1.000
_cell.length_c   1.000
_cell.angle_alpha   90.00
_cell.angle_beta   90.00
_cell.angle_gamma   90.00
#
_symmetry.space_group_name_H-M   'P 1'
#
loop_
_entity.id
_entity.type
_entity.pdbx_description
1 polymer ?
#
loop_
_entity_poly.entity_id
_entity_poly.type
_entity_poly.pdbx_seq_one_letter_code
_entity_poly.pdbx_strand_id
1 'polypeptide(L)'
;MDPVYRESMKPLIEFLYRRWWRVRIEGIASIPVRGPALLVGNHAGVIPLDAMIVSYAIESRHAAKRRVRFMIEDWFATLPFANPLLARAGAARAHRENAERLLRTGHLVGAFPEGTKGSLKYYRDRYRVQRFGRGGSVRLAMRTGAPIIPFAVVGSEEIYPVIAKANWLARLLGMGELPVAANAVLGPLGVIPLPSKWIIHFDEPIDMSRYGPADAENDMLVNDLTDRLRRTVQERVDQLLTKRKSPWRG
;
A
#
# COMPACT_ATOMS: atom_id res chain seq x y z
N MET A 1 12.62 -6.77 8.01
CA MET A 1 11.90 -6.84 9.29
C MET A 1 12.81 -7.52 10.28
N ASP A 2 12.95 -6.95 11.48
CA ASP A 2 13.66 -7.58 12.59
C ASP A 2 12.92 -8.88 12.98
N PRO A 3 13.60 -10.05 13.04
CA PRO A 3 12.94 -11.33 13.31
C PRO A 3 12.23 -11.40 14.67
N VAL A 4 12.78 -10.76 15.71
CA VAL A 4 12.24 -10.77 17.08
C VAL A 4 10.98 -9.91 17.14
N TYR A 5 11.03 -8.70 16.56
CA TYR A 5 9.86 -7.83 16.45
C TYR A 5 8.73 -8.46 15.64
N ARG A 6 9.09 -9.28 14.65
CA ARG A 6 8.13 -9.98 13.81
C ARG A 6 7.39 -11.07 14.56
N GLU A 7 8.11 -11.97 15.22
CA GLU A 7 7.46 -13.07 15.94
C GLU A 7 6.61 -12.53 17.11
N SER A 8 6.98 -11.42 17.74
CA SER A 8 6.16 -10.80 18.78
C SER A 8 4.87 -10.17 18.24
N MET A 9 4.89 -9.54 17.06
CA MET A 9 3.70 -8.90 16.46
C MET A 9 2.81 -9.85 15.66
N LYS A 10 3.34 -11.01 15.27
CA LYS A 10 2.64 -11.97 14.42
C LYS A 10 1.29 -12.45 14.98
N PRO A 11 1.11 -12.76 16.28
CA PRO A 11 -0.20 -13.16 16.80
C PRO A 11 -1.26 -12.06 16.64
N LEU A 12 -0.87 -10.81 16.90
CA LEU A 12 -1.74 -9.65 16.72
C LEU A 12 -2.09 -9.43 15.24
N ILE A 13 -1.09 -9.46 14.35
CA ILE A 13 -1.31 -9.30 12.90
C ILE A 13 -2.19 -10.43 12.37
N GLU A 14 -1.98 -11.67 12.83
CA GLU A 14 -2.80 -12.81 12.45
C GLU A 14 -4.25 -12.68 12.95
N PHE A 15 -4.46 -12.22 14.19
CA PHE A 15 -5.80 -11.92 14.71
C PHE A 15 -6.49 -10.85 13.87
N LEU A 16 -5.79 -9.74 13.59
CA LEU A 16 -6.30 -8.66 12.75
C LEU A 16 -6.63 -9.16 11.35
N TYR A 17 -5.73 -9.93 10.73
CA TYR A 17 -5.90 -10.51 9.40
C TYR A 17 -7.09 -11.50 9.33
N ARG A 18 -7.16 -12.48 10.23
CA ARG A 18 -8.14 -13.58 10.15
C ARG A 18 -9.50 -13.23 10.74
N ARG A 19 -9.52 -12.49 11.85
CA ARG A 19 -10.72 -12.35 12.70
C ARG A 19 -11.30 -10.95 12.68
N TRP A 20 -10.46 -9.92 12.77
CA TRP A 20 -10.91 -8.53 12.77
C TRP A 20 -11.30 -8.08 11.36
N TRP A 21 -10.36 -8.19 10.42
CA TRP A 21 -10.52 -7.77 9.03
C TRP A 21 -10.92 -8.89 8.07
N ARG A 22 -10.88 -10.16 8.50
CA ARG A 22 -11.39 -11.32 7.74
C ARG A 22 -10.93 -11.30 6.28
N VAL A 23 -9.62 -11.09 6.12
CA VAL A 23 -9.00 -10.78 4.83
C VAL A 23 -9.12 -11.98 3.89
N ARG A 24 -9.63 -11.73 2.69
CA ARG A 24 -9.63 -12.67 1.57
C ARG A 24 -8.61 -12.22 0.52
N ILE A 25 -7.79 -13.14 0.04
CA ILE A 25 -6.80 -12.89 -1.01
C ILE A 25 -7.21 -13.60 -2.29
N GLU A 26 -7.07 -12.91 -3.41
CA GLU A 26 -7.22 -13.41 -4.77
C GLU A 26 -5.95 -13.08 -5.58
N GLY A 27 -5.62 -13.87 -6.60
CA GLY A 27 -4.54 -13.56 -7.54
C GLY A 27 -3.10 -13.67 -7.00
N ILE A 28 -2.88 -14.20 -5.79
CA ILE A 28 -1.53 -14.29 -5.18
C ILE A 28 -0.51 -15.06 -6.03
N ALA A 29 -0.97 -15.95 -6.91
CA ALA A 29 -0.14 -16.69 -7.86
C ALA A 29 0.56 -15.79 -8.90
N SER A 30 0.04 -14.59 -9.16
CA SER A 30 0.68 -13.59 -10.03
C SER A 30 2.02 -13.09 -9.48
N ILE A 31 2.25 -13.20 -8.17
CA ILE A 31 3.54 -12.85 -7.55
C ILE A 31 4.56 -13.94 -7.88
N PRO A 32 5.73 -13.61 -8.45
CA PRO A 32 6.67 -14.62 -8.86
C PRO A 32 7.31 -15.35 -7.67
N VAL A 33 7.63 -16.63 -7.85
CA VAL A 33 8.29 -17.46 -6.82
C VAL A 33 9.75 -17.09 -6.59
N ARG A 34 10.41 -16.46 -7.58
CA ARG A 34 11.78 -15.94 -7.51
C ARG A 34 11.88 -14.68 -8.37
N GLY A 35 12.96 -13.90 -8.20
CA GLY A 35 13.17 -12.67 -8.97
C GLY A 35 12.31 -11.49 -8.52
N PRO A 36 12.53 -10.30 -9.11
CA PRO A 36 11.92 -9.07 -8.65
C PRO A 36 10.48 -8.88 -9.14
N ALA A 37 9.72 -8.08 -8.39
CA ALA A 37 8.48 -7.48 -8.88
C ALA A 37 8.17 -6.22 -8.08
N LEU A 38 7.54 -5.26 -8.75
CA LEU A 38 7.06 -4.02 -8.14
C LEU A 38 5.54 -4.10 -7.97
N LEU A 39 5.09 -4.26 -6.72
CA LEU A 39 3.66 -4.27 -6.37
C LEU A 39 3.17 -2.83 -6.27
N VAL A 40 2.12 -2.48 -7.04
CA VAL A 40 1.55 -1.13 -7.07
C VAL A 40 0.07 -1.18 -6.80
N GLY A 41 -0.40 -0.46 -5.78
CA GLY A 41 -1.82 -0.51 -5.41
C GLY A 41 -2.34 0.74 -4.74
N ASN A 42 -3.63 0.70 -4.39
CA ASN A 42 -4.29 1.80 -3.69
C ASN A 42 -3.93 1.82 -2.20
N HIS A 43 -3.95 3.01 -1.61
CA HIS A 43 -3.56 3.25 -0.22
C HIS A 43 -4.72 3.77 0.64
N ALA A 44 -4.71 3.39 1.92
CA ALA A 44 -5.70 3.78 2.90
C ALA A 44 -5.07 4.14 4.25
N GLY A 45 -5.45 5.29 4.79
CA GLY A 45 -5.17 5.70 6.16
C GLY A 45 -3.75 6.23 6.39
N VAL A 46 -3.59 6.98 7.48
CA VAL A 46 -2.29 7.54 7.90
C VAL A 46 -1.34 6.44 8.30
N ILE A 47 -1.83 5.45 9.06
CA ILE A 47 -1.02 4.32 9.48
C ILE A 47 -1.12 3.28 8.37
N PRO A 48 0.01 2.84 7.76
CA PRO A 48 0.00 1.92 6.62
C PRO A 48 -0.30 0.47 7.05
N LEU A 49 -1.47 0.25 7.64
CA LEU A 49 -1.98 -1.05 8.07
C LEU A 49 -2.29 -1.94 6.87
N ASP A 50 -2.65 -1.34 5.74
CA ASP A 50 -2.79 -2.02 4.45
C ASP A 50 -1.46 -2.64 4.00
N ALA A 51 -0.35 -1.89 4.03
CA ALA A 51 0.98 -2.38 3.72
C ALA A 51 1.40 -3.55 4.63
N MET A 52 1.11 -3.43 5.93
CA MET A 52 1.39 -4.47 6.92
C MET A 52 0.62 -5.75 6.61
N ILE A 53 -0.69 -5.64 6.35
CA ILE A 53 -1.55 -6.78 6.05
C ILE A 53 -1.24 -7.41 4.71
N VAL A 54 -0.95 -6.62 3.68
CA VAL A 54 -0.48 -7.13 2.38
C VAL A 54 0.84 -7.88 2.54
N SER A 55 1.77 -7.36 3.35
CA SER A 55 3.04 -8.04 3.64
C SER A 55 2.82 -9.39 4.32
N TYR A 56 1.97 -9.43 5.35
CA TYR A 56 1.62 -10.67 6.04
C TYR A 56 0.88 -11.66 5.12
N ALA A 57 -0.04 -11.17 4.29
CA ALA A 57 -0.76 -11.94 3.29
C ALA A 57 0.19 -12.68 2.35
N ILE A 58 1.14 -11.96 1.75
CA ILE A 58 2.13 -12.54 0.84
C ILE A 58 2.99 -13.56 1.58
N GLU A 59 3.53 -13.21 2.74
CA GLU A 59 4.43 -14.10 3.45
C GLU A 59 3.75 -15.39 3.97
N SER A 60 2.48 -15.31 4.36
CA SER A 60 1.74 -16.44 4.92
C SER A 60 1.07 -17.33 3.87
N ARG A 61 0.71 -16.78 2.71
CA ARG A 61 -0.09 -17.49 1.68
C ARG A 61 0.62 -17.74 0.37
N HIS A 62 1.69 -17.00 0.06
CA HIS A 62 2.43 -17.21 -1.18
C HIS A 62 3.20 -18.53 -1.13
N ALA A 63 3.24 -19.26 -2.25
CA ALA A 63 3.87 -20.58 -2.33
C ALA A 63 5.34 -20.57 -1.90
N ALA A 64 6.07 -19.50 -2.23
CA ALA A 64 7.47 -19.31 -1.84
C ALA A 64 7.65 -18.44 -0.59
N LYS A 65 6.55 -18.09 0.11
CA LYS A 65 6.54 -17.25 1.32
C LYS A 65 7.39 -15.98 1.16
N ARG A 66 7.25 -15.33 -0.02
CA ARG A 66 8.05 -14.15 -0.39
C ARG A 66 7.81 -13.01 0.61
N ARG A 67 8.77 -12.09 0.68
CA ARG A 67 8.69 -10.89 1.50
C ARG A 67 8.72 -9.65 0.62
N VAL A 68 7.74 -8.77 0.81
CA VAL A 68 7.69 -7.46 0.18
C VAL A 68 8.25 -6.40 1.10
N ARG A 69 8.96 -5.43 0.52
CA ARG A 69 9.42 -4.22 1.21
C ARG A 69 8.64 -3.03 0.67
N PHE A 70 7.70 -2.53 1.47
CA PHE A 70 6.95 -1.33 1.10
C PHE A 70 7.82 -0.09 1.27
N MET A 71 7.78 0.77 0.25
CA MET A 71 8.37 2.11 0.30
C MET A 71 7.47 2.99 1.16
N ILE A 72 8.04 3.66 2.15
CA ILE A 72 7.34 4.60 3.02
C ILE A 72 7.89 6.01 2.81
N GLU A 73 6.98 6.99 2.73
CA GLU A 73 7.33 8.40 2.61
C GLU A 73 8.23 8.87 3.75
N ASP A 74 9.18 9.77 3.43
CA ASP A 74 10.22 10.23 4.36
C ASP A 74 9.66 10.94 5.60
N TRP A 75 8.44 11.49 5.55
CA TRP A 75 7.79 12.10 6.72
C TRP A 75 7.59 11.10 7.87
N PHE A 76 7.29 9.84 7.59
CA PHE A 76 7.19 8.84 8.64
C PHE A 76 8.56 8.52 9.26
N ALA A 77 9.65 8.74 8.51
CA ALA A 77 11.00 8.56 8.98
C ALA A 77 11.51 9.74 9.85
N THR A 78 10.81 10.88 9.86
CA THR A 78 11.14 12.03 10.72
C THR A 78 10.42 11.99 12.08
N LEU A 79 9.42 11.12 12.27
CA LEU A 79 8.73 10.93 13.55
C LEU A 79 9.58 10.07 14.51
N PRO A 80 10.01 10.60 15.68
CA PRO A 80 11.04 10.02 16.52
C PRO A 80 10.71 8.61 17.05
N PHE A 81 9.42 8.27 17.19
CA PHE A 81 8.98 6.94 17.62
C PHE A 81 8.51 6.03 16.47
N ALA A 82 8.07 6.60 15.33
CA ALA A 82 7.57 5.81 14.20
C ALA A 82 8.70 5.26 13.34
N ASN A 83 9.79 6.02 13.14
CA ASN A 83 10.93 5.62 12.32
C ASN A 83 11.57 4.28 12.74
N PRO A 84 11.92 4.03 14.02
CA PRO A 84 12.48 2.75 14.44
C PRO A 84 11.48 1.60 14.30
N LEU A 85 10.19 1.82 14.58
CA LEU A 85 9.15 0.79 14.44
C LEU A 85 8.90 0.41 12.99
N LEU A 86 8.86 1.39 12.08
CA LEU A 86 8.65 1.16 10.65
C LEU A 86 9.87 0.47 10.01
N ALA A 87 11.08 0.88 10.37
CA ALA A 87 12.31 0.20 9.96
C ALA A 87 12.33 -1.26 10.45
N ARG A 88 11.95 -1.50 11.72
CA ARG A 88 11.80 -2.85 12.28
C ARG A 88 10.71 -3.65 11.58
N ALA A 89 9.61 -3.02 11.16
CA ALA A 89 8.54 -3.62 10.36
C ALA A 89 8.95 -3.94 8.91
N GLY A 90 10.15 -3.52 8.48
CA GLY A 90 10.68 -3.82 7.14
C GLY A 90 10.34 -2.78 6.08
N ALA A 91 9.84 -1.61 6.49
CA ALA A 91 9.72 -0.45 5.63
C ALA A 91 11.08 -0.07 5.02
N ALA A 92 11.08 0.27 3.74
CA ALA A 92 12.21 0.91 3.09
C ALA A 92 11.90 2.40 2.94
N ARG A 93 12.89 3.27 3.24
CA ARG A 93 12.77 4.70 2.90
C ARG A 93 12.52 4.84 1.40
N ALA A 94 11.65 5.78 1.02
CA ALA A 94 11.24 6.03 -0.35
C ALA A 94 12.33 6.73 -1.20
N HIS A 95 13.59 6.30 -1.09
CA HIS A 95 14.65 6.69 -2.00
C HIS A 95 14.67 5.77 -3.21
N ARG A 96 14.66 6.37 -4.41
CA ARG A 96 14.67 5.66 -5.70
C ARG A 96 15.81 4.64 -5.77
N GLU A 97 17.01 5.01 -5.35
CA GLU A 97 18.20 4.16 -5.37
C GLU A 97 18.04 2.88 -4.53
N ASN A 98 17.39 3.00 -3.37
CA ASN A 98 17.17 1.85 -2.50
C ASN A 98 16.15 0.88 -3.12
N ALA A 99 15.07 1.41 -3.69
CA ALA A 99 14.07 0.59 -4.37
C ALA A 99 14.66 -0.09 -5.61
N GLU A 100 15.48 0.63 -6.38
CA GLU A 100 16.20 0.10 -7.53
C GLU A 100 17.16 -1.02 -7.14
N ARG A 101 17.96 -0.82 -6.08
CA ARG A 101 18.84 -1.86 -5.53
C ARG A 101 18.07 -3.10 -5.08
N LEU A 102 16.92 -2.92 -4.42
CA LEU A 102 16.08 -4.04 -3.98
C LEU A 102 15.55 -4.84 -5.17
N LEU A 103 15.05 -4.18 -6.21
CA LEU A 103 14.59 -4.85 -7.43
C LEU A 103 15.75 -5.53 -8.19
N ARG A 104 16.89 -4.85 -8.36
CA ARG A 104 18.07 -5.46 -9.00
C ARG A 104 18.60 -6.70 -8.26
N THR A 105 18.38 -6.77 -6.95
CA THR A 105 18.75 -7.94 -6.11
C THR A 105 17.61 -8.97 -5.99
N GLY A 106 16.57 -8.89 -6.81
CA GLY A 106 15.51 -9.89 -6.89
C GLY A 106 14.46 -9.83 -5.78
N HIS A 107 14.34 -8.71 -5.06
CA HIS A 107 13.33 -8.55 -4.01
C HIS A 107 11.98 -8.07 -4.56
N LEU A 108 10.91 -8.32 -3.80
CA LEU A 108 9.63 -7.67 -4.02
C LEU A 108 9.63 -6.28 -3.37
N VAL A 109 9.22 -5.27 -4.11
CA VAL A 109 9.05 -3.89 -3.62
C VAL A 109 7.58 -3.51 -3.73
N GLY A 110 7.03 -2.90 -2.69
CA GLY A 110 5.65 -2.41 -2.68
C GLY A 110 5.62 -0.88 -2.71
N ALA A 111 4.71 -0.30 -3.48
CA ALA A 111 4.55 1.15 -3.58
C ALA A 111 3.07 1.57 -3.65
N PHE A 112 2.79 2.71 -3.04
CA PHE A 112 1.49 3.39 -3.05
C PHE A 112 1.62 4.72 -3.79
N PRO A 113 1.50 4.73 -5.12
CA PRO A 113 1.78 5.91 -5.91
C PRO A 113 0.77 7.05 -5.73
N GLU A 114 -0.35 6.83 -5.03
CA GLU A 114 -1.27 7.91 -4.59
C GLU A 114 -0.61 8.86 -3.58
N GLY A 115 0.39 8.39 -2.83
CA GLY A 115 1.01 9.13 -1.73
C GLY A 115 0.00 9.65 -0.70
N THR A 116 0.27 10.83 -0.14
CA THR A 116 -0.62 11.51 0.82
C THR A 116 -2.04 11.76 0.31
N LYS A 117 -2.23 11.91 -1.01
CA LYS A 117 -3.56 12.09 -1.60
C LYS A 117 -4.45 10.88 -1.37
N GLY A 118 -3.85 9.68 -1.43
CA GLY A 118 -4.56 8.43 -1.19
C GLY A 118 -4.79 8.15 0.29
N SER A 119 -3.76 8.30 1.12
CA SER A 119 -3.86 7.98 2.56
C SER A 119 -4.81 8.90 3.33
N LEU A 120 -4.96 10.16 2.92
CA LEU A 120 -5.74 11.19 3.63
C LEU A 120 -7.08 11.52 2.96
N LYS A 121 -7.61 10.59 2.16
CA LYS A 121 -8.93 10.72 1.53
C LYS A 121 -10.04 10.87 2.58
N TYR A 122 -11.03 11.70 2.28
CA TYR A 122 -12.28 11.68 3.02
C TYR A 122 -13.01 10.36 2.78
N TYR A 123 -13.76 9.90 3.77
CA TYR A 123 -14.54 8.67 3.68
C TYR A 123 -15.59 8.68 2.55
N ARG A 124 -16.09 9.86 2.18
CA ARG A 124 -16.99 10.04 1.02
C ARG A 124 -16.30 9.75 -0.32
N ASP A 125 -14.99 9.89 -0.38
CA ASP A 125 -14.16 9.66 -1.56
C ASP A 125 -13.49 8.28 -1.53
N ARG A 126 -13.90 7.42 -0.59
CA ARG A 126 -13.33 6.09 -0.45
C ARG A 126 -13.49 5.27 -1.73
N TYR A 127 -12.52 4.40 -2.01
CA TYR A 127 -12.48 3.55 -3.21
C TYR A 127 -12.36 4.30 -4.54
N ARG A 128 -12.15 5.62 -4.49
CA ARG A 128 -11.68 6.39 -5.65
C ARG A 128 -10.17 6.46 -5.60
N VAL A 129 -9.53 5.71 -6.47
CA VAL A 129 -8.07 5.71 -6.63
C VAL A 129 -7.65 7.09 -7.14
N GLN A 130 -6.88 7.78 -6.32
CA GLN A 130 -6.40 9.11 -6.61
C GLN A 130 -5.38 9.08 -7.74
N ARG A 131 -5.12 10.25 -8.32
CA ARG A 131 -4.08 10.40 -9.33
C ARG A 131 -2.74 9.94 -8.74
N PHE A 132 -2.11 9.00 -9.43
CA PHE A 132 -0.77 8.56 -9.10
C PHE A 132 0.24 9.71 -9.29
N GLY A 133 1.35 9.67 -8.56
CA GLY A 133 2.40 10.67 -8.61
C GLY A 133 3.06 10.78 -10.00
N ARG A 134 4.25 11.39 -10.06
CA ARG A 134 4.98 11.69 -11.32
C ARG A 134 5.63 10.46 -11.99
N GLY A 135 4.98 9.30 -11.92
CA GLY A 135 5.41 8.05 -12.54
C GLY A 135 6.65 7.40 -11.92
N GLY A 136 6.94 7.66 -10.64
CA GLY A 136 8.11 7.08 -9.95
C GLY A 136 8.16 5.55 -10.03
N SER A 137 7.02 4.88 -9.84
CA SER A 137 6.91 3.42 -9.95
C SER A 137 7.16 2.92 -11.38
N VAL A 138 6.61 3.61 -12.39
CA VAL A 138 6.80 3.24 -13.81
C VAL A 138 8.27 3.43 -14.22
N ARG A 139 8.88 4.57 -13.89
CA ARG A 139 10.31 4.81 -14.17
C ARG A 139 11.21 3.79 -13.50
N LEU A 140 10.90 3.43 -12.26
CA LEU A 140 11.65 2.41 -11.52
C LEU A 140 11.57 1.04 -12.22
N ALA A 141 10.36 0.64 -12.65
CA ALA A 141 10.17 -0.59 -13.40
C ALA A 141 10.90 -0.58 -14.75
N MET A 142 10.81 0.52 -15.52
CA MET A 142 11.54 0.69 -16.80
C MET A 142 13.06 0.59 -16.63
N ARG A 143 13.62 1.19 -15.57
CA ARG A 143 15.06 1.16 -15.29
C ARG A 143 15.57 -0.21 -14.84
N THR A 144 14.71 -1.01 -14.20
CA THR A 144 15.09 -2.30 -13.62
C THR A 144 14.64 -3.49 -14.45
N GLY A 145 13.75 -3.29 -15.41
CA GLY A 145 13.05 -4.36 -16.14
C GLY A 145 12.10 -5.18 -15.24
N ALA A 146 11.89 -4.78 -13.98
CA ALA A 146 11.05 -5.53 -13.06
C ALA A 146 9.56 -5.39 -13.46
N PRO A 147 8.80 -6.50 -13.49
CA PRO A 147 7.38 -6.43 -13.82
C PRO A 147 6.61 -5.66 -12.74
N ILE A 148 5.59 -4.92 -13.17
CA ILE A 148 4.65 -4.26 -12.26
C ILE A 148 3.49 -5.21 -12.03
N ILE A 149 3.17 -5.49 -10.77
CA ILE A 149 1.98 -6.25 -10.39
C ILE A 149 0.99 -5.26 -9.76
N PRO A 150 -0.06 -4.85 -10.48
CA PRO A 150 -1.12 -4.06 -9.90
C PRO A 150 -1.81 -4.85 -8.79
N PHE A 151 -2.18 -4.20 -7.70
CA PHE A 151 -3.02 -4.81 -6.67
C PHE A 151 -4.05 -3.83 -6.14
N ALA A 152 -5.17 -4.38 -5.66
CA ALA A 152 -6.25 -3.61 -5.08
C ALA A 152 -6.55 -4.12 -3.66
N VAL A 153 -6.81 -3.18 -2.74
CA VAL A 153 -7.26 -3.44 -1.37
C VAL A 153 -8.61 -2.76 -1.18
N VAL A 154 -9.64 -3.55 -0.95
CA VAL A 154 -10.98 -3.07 -0.58
C VAL A 154 -11.24 -3.39 0.88
N GLY A 155 -11.84 -2.45 1.61
CA GLY A 155 -12.18 -2.55 3.04
C GLY A 155 -11.23 -1.81 3.98
N SER A 156 -9.98 -1.56 3.58
CA SER A 156 -8.99 -0.82 4.39
C SER A 156 -9.39 0.64 4.63
N GLU A 157 -10.02 1.30 3.66
CA GLU A 157 -10.48 2.70 3.78
C GLU A 157 -11.63 2.90 4.79
N GLU A 158 -12.16 1.83 5.39
CA GLU A 158 -13.25 1.89 6.39
C GLU A 158 -12.75 1.83 7.83
N ILE A 159 -11.48 1.51 8.07
CA ILE A 159 -10.98 1.29 9.44
C ILE A 159 -10.83 2.59 10.24
N TYR A 160 -10.64 3.72 9.55
CA TYR A 160 -10.65 5.07 10.10
C TYR A 160 -11.40 6.02 9.14
N PRO A 161 -12.74 6.13 9.25
CA PRO A 161 -13.53 6.97 8.35
C PRO A 161 -13.20 8.45 8.53
N VAL A 162 -12.36 9.03 7.67
CA VAL A 162 -11.98 10.44 7.75
C VAL A 162 -13.15 11.33 7.35
N ILE A 163 -13.61 12.17 8.28
CA ILE A 163 -14.76 13.07 8.07
C ILE A 163 -14.37 14.55 8.02
N ALA A 164 -13.24 14.92 8.64
CA ALA A 164 -12.74 16.29 8.65
C ALA A 164 -11.20 16.30 8.60
N LYS A 165 -10.61 17.46 8.32
CA LYS A 165 -9.16 17.69 8.39
C LYS A 165 -8.87 18.90 9.26
N ALA A 166 -8.07 18.72 10.32
CA ALA A 166 -7.69 19.77 11.26
C ALA A 166 -6.42 20.50 10.78
N ASN A 167 -6.53 21.25 9.67
CA ASN A 167 -5.38 21.88 9.02
C ASN A 167 -4.67 22.93 9.90
N TRP A 168 -5.39 23.60 10.80
CA TRP A 168 -4.79 24.56 11.74
C TRP A 168 -3.83 23.87 12.72
N LEU A 169 -4.22 22.69 13.23
CA LEU A 169 -3.39 21.90 14.13
C LEU A 169 -2.26 21.19 13.37
N ALA A 170 -2.52 20.75 12.12
CA ALA A 170 -1.49 20.21 11.25
C ALA A 170 -0.33 21.20 11.07
N ARG A 171 -0.63 22.48 10.79
CA ARG A 171 0.38 23.55 10.67
C ARG A 171 1.19 23.76 11.94
N LEU A 172 0.54 23.74 13.11
CA LEU A 172 1.23 23.86 14.40
C LEU A 172 2.19 22.68 14.65
N LEU A 173 1.83 21.49 14.18
CA LEU A 173 2.63 20.27 14.33
C LEU A 173 3.63 20.06 13.17
N GLY A 174 3.74 21.00 12.23
CA GLY A 174 4.57 20.88 11.02
C GLY A 174 4.09 19.80 10.04
N MET A 175 2.86 19.29 10.19
CA MET A 175 2.25 18.28 9.32
C MET A 175 1.51 18.94 8.16
N GLY A 176 1.48 18.27 7.00
CA GLY A 176 0.73 18.76 5.83
C GLY A 176 -0.78 18.79 6.06
N GLU A 177 -1.34 17.68 6.53
CA GLU A 177 -2.77 17.53 6.85
C GLU A 177 -2.94 16.57 8.03
N LEU A 178 -3.88 16.87 8.93
CA LEU A 178 -4.23 16.01 10.07
C LEU A 178 -5.67 15.52 9.91
N PRO A 179 -5.90 14.24 9.55
CA PRO A 179 -7.24 13.72 9.39
C PRO A 179 -7.92 13.50 10.74
N VAL A 180 -9.20 13.83 10.80
CA VAL A 180 -10.09 13.54 11.93
C VAL A 180 -11.03 12.43 11.50
N ALA A 181 -10.84 11.25 12.10
CA ALA A 181 -11.68 10.08 11.85
C ALA A 181 -12.97 10.14 12.68
N ALA A 182 -14.06 9.61 12.14
CA ALA A 182 -15.37 9.60 12.82
C ALA A 182 -15.33 8.87 14.17
N ASN A 183 -14.51 7.82 14.29
CA ASN A 183 -14.34 7.07 15.53
C ASN A 183 -13.54 7.82 16.61
N ALA A 184 -12.97 9.00 16.31
CA ALA A 184 -12.33 9.86 17.32
C ALA A 184 -13.31 10.31 18.43
N VAL A 185 -14.62 10.33 18.16
CA VAL A 185 -15.66 10.61 19.16
C VAL A 185 -15.67 9.61 20.32
N LEU A 186 -15.06 8.42 20.15
CA LEU A 186 -14.92 7.40 21.18
C LEU A 186 -13.74 7.65 22.13
N GLY A 187 -13.09 8.82 22.03
CA GLY A 187 -11.94 9.18 22.86
C GLY A 187 -10.77 8.21 22.64
N PRO A 188 -10.13 7.69 23.71
CA PRO A 188 -9.00 6.76 23.59
C PRO A 188 -9.31 5.49 22.77
N LEU A 189 -10.55 5.01 22.78
CA LEU A 189 -10.96 3.85 21.98
C LEU A 189 -10.98 4.14 20.48
N GLY A 190 -11.05 5.42 20.08
CA GLY A 190 -10.99 5.85 18.69
C GLY A 190 -9.64 5.59 17.99
N VAL A 191 -8.60 5.24 18.75
CA VAL A 191 -7.32 4.79 18.20
C VAL A 191 -7.41 3.36 17.65
N ILE A 192 -8.38 2.55 18.11
CA ILE A 192 -8.53 1.17 17.64
C ILE A 192 -9.18 1.19 16.24
N PRO A 193 -8.58 0.53 15.24
CA PRO A 193 -9.14 0.50 13.89
C PRO A 193 -10.46 -0.27 13.89
N LEU A 194 -11.46 0.24 13.18
CA LEU A 194 -12.74 -0.43 13.07
C LEU A 194 -12.60 -1.78 12.34
N PRO A 195 -13.39 -2.80 12.73
CA PRO A 195 -13.45 -4.05 11.99
C PRO A 195 -14.14 -3.82 10.63
N SER A 196 -13.57 -4.36 9.56
CA SER A 196 -14.13 -4.31 8.21
C SER A 196 -13.63 -5.50 7.40
N LYS A 197 -14.46 -6.13 6.56
CA LYS A 197 -14.03 -7.27 5.75
C LYS A 197 -13.14 -6.81 4.60
N TRP A 198 -11.94 -7.37 4.43
CA TRP A 198 -11.04 -6.97 3.34
C TRP A 198 -10.98 -7.98 2.20
N ILE A 199 -10.83 -7.47 0.98
CA ILE A 199 -10.46 -8.26 -0.19
C ILE A 199 -9.20 -7.64 -0.80
N ILE A 200 -8.17 -8.46 -0.97
CA ILE A 200 -6.90 -8.09 -1.61
C ILE A 200 -6.81 -8.91 -2.89
N HIS A 201 -6.61 -8.25 -4.03
CA HIS A 201 -6.41 -8.91 -5.32
C HIS A 201 -5.10 -8.46 -5.94
N PHE A 202 -4.29 -9.41 -6.41
CA PHE A 202 -3.10 -9.14 -7.23
C PHE A 202 -3.42 -9.47 -8.69
N ASP A 203 -3.27 -8.49 -9.58
CA ASP A 203 -3.49 -8.66 -11.01
C ASP A 203 -2.32 -9.36 -11.70
N GLU A 204 -2.50 -9.66 -12.98
CA GLU A 204 -1.43 -10.21 -13.82
C GLU A 204 -0.25 -9.22 -13.92
N PRO A 205 1.00 -9.74 -13.99
CA PRO A 205 2.17 -8.88 -14.14
C PRO A 205 2.14 -8.13 -15.48
N ILE A 206 2.31 -6.82 -15.42
CA ILE A 206 2.59 -5.98 -16.58
C ILE A 206 4.07 -6.15 -16.90
N ASP A 207 4.35 -6.67 -18.09
CA ASP A 207 5.71 -6.81 -18.59
C ASP A 207 6.34 -5.44 -18.87
N MET A 208 7.51 -5.24 -18.27
CA MET A 208 8.29 -4.01 -18.37
C MET A 208 9.65 -4.24 -19.03
N SER A 209 9.98 -5.48 -19.42
CA SER A 209 11.30 -5.81 -19.99
C SER A 209 11.53 -5.20 -21.38
N ARG A 210 10.46 -4.81 -22.06
CA ARG A 210 10.53 -4.11 -23.36
C ARG A 210 10.92 -2.64 -23.25
N TYR A 211 10.90 -2.06 -22.05
CA TYR A 211 11.27 -0.67 -21.81
C TYR A 211 12.68 -0.60 -21.22
N GLY A 212 13.40 0.48 -21.53
CA GLY A 212 14.74 0.74 -21.02
C GLY A 212 14.87 2.04 -20.23
N PRO A 213 16.07 2.35 -19.73
CA PRO A 213 16.35 3.60 -19.02
C PRO A 213 16.05 4.87 -19.83
N ALA A 214 16.18 4.83 -21.16
CA ALA A 214 15.85 5.96 -22.03
C ALA A 214 14.34 6.26 -22.05
N ASP A 215 13.49 5.23 -22.04
CA ASP A 215 12.03 5.38 -21.96
C ASP A 215 11.60 6.00 -20.63
N ALA A 216 12.37 5.75 -19.57
CA ALA A 216 12.12 6.33 -18.25
C ALA A 216 12.33 7.85 -18.20
N GLU A 217 12.95 8.46 -19.21
CA GLU A 217 13.09 9.91 -19.36
C GLU A 217 12.00 10.53 -20.26
N ASN A 218 11.18 9.70 -20.93
CA ASN A 218 10.06 10.18 -21.73
C ASN A 218 8.82 10.42 -20.85
N ASP A 219 8.61 11.69 -20.47
CA ASP A 219 7.52 12.08 -19.57
C ASP A 219 6.13 11.74 -20.12
N MET A 220 5.91 11.85 -21.44
CA MET A 220 4.61 11.51 -22.04
C MET A 220 4.31 10.02 -21.88
N LEU A 221 5.27 9.16 -22.23
CA LEU A 221 5.14 7.71 -22.11
C LEU A 221 4.95 7.29 -20.64
N VAL A 222 5.75 7.86 -19.74
CA VAL A 222 5.66 7.57 -18.31
C VAL A 222 4.29 7.97 -17.75
N ASN A 223 3.77 9.14 -18.14
CA ASN A 223 2.46 9.60 -17.69
C ASN A 223 1.33 8.71 -18.22
N ASP A 224 1.35 8.33 -19.50
CA ASP A 224 0.36 7.43 -20.09
C ASP A 224 0.31 6.08 -19.38
N LEU A 225 1.48 5.44 -19.18
CA LEU A 225 1.57 4.17 -18.46
C LEU A 225 1.15 4.28 -17.00
N THR A 226 1.47 5.40 -16.35
CA THR A 226 1.05 5.68 -14.97
C THR A 226 -0.47 5.82 -14.88
N ASP A 227 -1.10 6.52 -15.83
CA ASP A 227 -2.55 6.70 -15.87
C ASP A 227 -3.27 5.39 -16.25
N ARG A 228 -2.68 4.57 -17.13
CA ARG A 228 -3.16 3.21 -17.41
C ARG A 228 -3.10 2.33 -16.17
N LEU A 229 -1.97 2.33 -15.46
CA LEU A 229 -1.80 1.57 -14.22
C LEU A 229 -2.83 1.99 -13.16
N ARG A 230 -3.08 3.30 -13.00
CA ARG A 230 -4.12 3.83 -12.11
C ARG A 230 -5.51 3.32 -12.50
N ARG A 231 -5.86 3.34 -13.79
CA ARG A 231 -7.14 2.82 -14.28
C ARG A 231 -7.29 1.34 -13.99
N THR A 232 -6.26 0.52 -14.24
CA THR A 232 -6.28 -0.91 -13.90
C THR A 232 -6.56 -1.14 -12.41
N VAL A 233 -5.91 -0.39 -11.51
CA VAL A 233 -6.18 -0.50 -10.07
C VAL A 233 -7.62 -0.07 -9.74
N GLN A 234 -8.13 1.03 -10.34
CA GLN A 234 -9.51 1.48 -10.13
C GLN A 234 -10.53 0.43 -10.61
N GLU A 235 -10.37 -0.10 -11.82
CA GLU A 235 -11.24 -1.13 -12.38
C GLU A 235 -11.27 -2.37 -11.48
N ARG A 236 -10.12 -2.76 -10.93
CA ARG A 236 -10.07 -3.87 -9.98
C ARG A 236 -10.78 -3.54 -8.67
N VAL A 237 -10.61 -2.34 -8.11
CA VAL A 237 -11.35 -1.89 -6.93
C VAL A 237 -12.86 -1.97 -7.17
N ASP A 238 -13.35 -1.46 -8.30
CA ASP A 238 -14.77 -1.47 -8.65
C ASP A 238 -15.32 -2.90 -8.77
N GLN A 239 -14.58 -3.80 -9.41
CA GLN A 239 -14.95 -5.22 -9.49
C GLN A 239 -14.95 -5.93 -8.13
N LEU A 240 -14.04 -5.57 -7.23
CA LEU A 240 -14.02 -6.14 -5.88
C LEU A 240 -15.18 -5.62 -5.03
N LEU A 241 -15.62 -4.37 -5.26
CA LEU A 241 -16.79 -3.81 -4.60
C LEU A 241 -18.08 -4.51 -5.01
N THR A 242 -18.24 -4.91 -6.27
CA THR A 242 -19.43 -5.69 -6.69
C THR A 242 -19.46 -7.08 -6.04
N LYS A 243 -18.28 -7.68 -5.79
CA LYS A 243 -18.17 -8.95 -5.06
C LYS A 243 -18.41 -8.81 -3.55
N ARG A 244 -18.28 -7.61 -2.98
CA ARG A 244 -18.34 -7.36 -1.53
C ARG A 244 -19.72 -6.79 -1.17
N LYS A 245 -20.60 -7.62 -0.59
CA LYS A 245 -21.97 -7.17 -0.29
C LYS A 245 -22.03 -6.12 0.81
N SER A 246 -21.19 -6.21 1.84
CA SER A 246 -21.09 -5.16 2.86
C SER A 246 -19.74 -5.15 3.62
N PRO A 247 -19.47 -4.09 4.40
CA PRO A 247 -18.35 -4.05 5.35
C PRO A 247 -18.34 -5.21 6.36
N TRP A 248 -19.53 -5.74 6.65
CA TRP A 248 -19.79 -6.67 7.75
C TRP A 248 -20.05 -8.09 7.29
N ARG A 249 -20.69 -8.27 6.13
CA ARG A 249 -21.15 -9.55 5.60
C ARG A 249 -20.61 -9.74 4.18
N GLY A 250 -20.36 -11.00 3.82
CA GLY A 250 -19.77 -11.37 2.54
C GLY A 250 -20.61 -10.91 1.37
#